data_AF-A0A923C4E5-F1
#
_entry.id   AF-A0A923C4E5-F1
#
_cell.length_a   1.000
_cell.length_b   1.000
_cell.length_c   1.000
_cell.angle_alpha   90.00
_cell.angle_beta   90.00
_cell.angle_gamma   90.00
#
_symmetry.space_group_name_H-M   'P 1'
#
loop_
_entity.id
_entity.type
_entity.pdbx_description
1 polymer ?
#
loop_
_entity_poly.entity_id
_entity_poly.type
_entity_poly.pdbx_seq_one_letter_code
_entity_poly.pdbx_strand_id
1 'polypeptide(L)'
;METELIIEGISFPPLSARGCEQQLTLSPQGQFRRTVSGKLCFIGHKSKKYHSIIKCSDTTTLASAGVFGRGDTLRVGCLQRLWQKTTGGIVHLERKAVEGSIAVIDQQQNAIPFRVINDESIEVISSSQADLNATSAKPNFFCCFRPWMTMKILDIKFFASEWNFKSGWQLELEEI
;
A
#
# COMPACT_ATOMS: atom_id res chain seq x y z
N MET A 1 6.12 -4.72 17.46
CA MET A 1 5.55 -3.47 16.94
C MET A 1 4.25 -3.84 16.25
N GLU A 2 3.11 -3.53 16.88
CA GLU A 2 1.79 -3.84 16.32
C GLU A 2 1.59 -2.99 15.05
N THR A 3 1.14 -3.62 13.96
CA THR A 3 0.94 -2.92 12.69
C THR A 3 -0.42 -2.23 12.73
N GLU A 4 -0.43 -0.94 13.01
CA GLU A 4 -1.67 -0.15 13.11
C GLU A 4 -2.09 0.37 11.73
N LEU A 5 -3.38 0.22 11.39
CA LEU A 5 -3.98 0.82 10.21
C LEU A 5 -4.22 2.31 10.48
N ILE A 6 -3.84 3.17 9.54
CA ILE A 6 -4.07 4.61 9.67
C ILE A 6 -5.05 5.04 8.56
N ILE A 7 -6.15 5.66 8.94
CA ILE A 7 -7.12 6.24 8.00
C ILE A 7 -7.24 7.75 8.30
N GLU A 8 -7.02 8.55 7.26
CA GLU A 8 -7.22 10.01 7.26
C GLU A 8 -8.36 10.36 6.30
N GLY A 9 -9.26 11.27 6.68
CA GLY A 9 -10.42 11.65 5.88
C GLY A 9 -10.95 13.05 6.22
N ILE A 10 -11.90 13.55 5.42
CA ILE A 10 -12.48 14.88 5.61
C ILE A 10 -13.23 14.93 6.94
N SER A 11 -12.80 15.81 7.84
CA SER A 11 -13.43 16.09 9.14
C SER A 11 -13.41 14.94 10.15
N PHE A 12 -12.54 13.94 9.96
CA PHE A 12 -12.35 12.84 10.91
C PHE A 12 -10.94 12.88 11.51
N PRO A 13 -10.78 12.82 12.84
CA PRO A 13 -9.46 12.64 13.43
C PRO A 13 -8.84 11.32 12.93
N PRO A 14 -7.52 11.24 12.78
CA PRO A 14 -6.87 10.00 12.33
C PRO A 14 -7.29 8.82 13.20
N LEU A 15 -7.87 7.79 12.60
CA LEU A 15 -8.22 6.56 13.30
C LEU A 15 -7.06 5.59 13.23
N SER A 16 -6.66 5.10 14.40
CA SER A 16 -5.85 3.90 14.57
C SER A 16 -6.75 2.78 15.05
N ALA A 17 -6.85 1.71 14.25
CA ALA A 17 -7.65 0.54 14.58
C ALA A 17 -6.75 -0.71 14.65
N ARG A 18 -7.00 -1.56 15.64
CA ARG A 18 -6.28 -2.84 15.85
C ARG A 18 -7.12 -4.01 15.34
N GLY A 19 -6.50 -5.18 15.24
CA GLY A 19 -7.16 -6.39 14.72
C GLY A 19 -7.68 -6.20 13.29
N CYS A 20 -7.00 -5.36 12.51
CA CYS A 20 -7.35 -5.10 11.13
C CYS A 20 -6.61 -6.08 10.20
N GLU A 21 -7.33 -6.59 9.22
CA GLU A 21 -6.78 -7.35 8.10
C GLU A 21 -7.02 -6.56 6.82
N GLN A 22 -6.01 -6.49 5.95
CA GLN A 22 -6.14 -5.84 4.65
C GLN A 22 -5.71 -6.80 3.55
N GLN A 23 -6.54 -6.89 2.53
CA GLN A 23 -6.21 -7.50 1.25
C GLN A 23 -6.06 -6.39 0.21
N LEU A 24 -4.88 -6.31 -0.41
CA LEU A 24 -4.57 -5.39 -1.49
C LEU A 24 -4.36 -6.16 -2.79
N THR A 25 -5.16 -5.86 -3.81
CA THR A 25 -5.15 -6.53 -5.11
C THR A 25 -5.01 -5.51 -6.24
N LEU A 26 -4.38 -5.90 -7.34
CA LEU A 26 -4.29 -5.02 -8.51
C LEU A 26 -5.66 -4.93 -9.19
N SER A 27 -6.17 -3.71 -9.37
CA SER A 27 -7.39 -3.46 -10.12
C SER A 27 -7.15 -3.74 -11.61
N PRO A 28 -8.05 -4.44 -12.32
CA PRO A 28 -7.92 -4.67 -13.75
C PRO A 28 -7.88 -3.33 -14.51
N GLN A 29 -6.76 -3.00 -15.15
CA GLN A 29 -6.57 -1.72 -15.86
C GLN A 29 -6.75 -1.82 -17.38
N GLY A 30 -7.26 -2.94 -17.90
CA GLY A 30 -7.45 -3.10 -19.32
C GLY A 30 -7.92 -4.47 -19.76
N GLN A 31 -8.07 -4.61 -21.07
CA GLN A 31 -8.50 -5.84 -21.73
C GLN A 31 -7.82 -5.99 -23.08
N PHE A 32 -7.60 -7.23 -23.51
CA PHE A 32 -7.14 -7.50 -24.86
C PHE A 32 -8.29 -7.34 -25.85
N ARG A 33 -8.06 -6.57 -26.93
CA ARG A 33 -9.00 -6.42 -28.05
C ARG A 33 -8.29 -6.67 -29.37
N ARG A 34 -9.02 -7.16 -30.36
CA ARG A 34 -8.49 -7.34 -31.72
C ARG A 34 -8.73 -6.10 -32.56
N THR A 35 -7.75 -5.74 -33.38
CA THR A 35 -7.93 -4.76 -34.46
C THR A 35 -8.71 -5.39 -35.61
N VAL A 36 -9.22 -4.55 -36.52
CA VAL A 36 -9.85 -5.00 -37.78
C VAL A 36 -8.91 -5.86 -38.65
N SER A 37 -7.59 -5.67 -38.50
CA SER A 37 -6.55 -6.48 -39.15
C SER A 37 -6.23 -7.79 -38.42
N GLY A 38 -6.94 -8.13 -37.35
CA GLY A 38 -6.75 -9.37 -36.59
C GLY A 38 -5.60 -9.35 -35.56
N LYS A 39 -4.91 -8.22 -35.37
CA LYS A 39 -3.84 -8.07 -34.37
C LYS A 39 -4.44 -7.90 -32.98
N LEU A 40 -3.95 -8.67 -32.00
CA LEU A 40 -4.34 -8.52 -30.59
C LEU A 40 -3.59 -7.36 -29.94
N CYS A 41 -4.31 -6.42 -29.34
CA CYS A 41 -3.78 -5.24 -28.66
C CYS A 41 -4.33 -5.18 -27.23
N PHE A 42 -3.48 -4.95 -26.24
CA PHE A 42 -3.93 -4.63 -24.89
C PHE A 42 -4.38 -3.18 -24.84
N ILE A 43 -5.63 -2.93 -24.48
CA ILE A 43 -6.18 -1.59 -24.28
C ILE A 43 -6.34 -1.41 -22.78
N GLY A 44 -5.49 -0.56 -22.20
CA GLY A 44 -5.49 -0.30 -20.77
C GLY A 44 -4.54 0.82 -20.38
N HIS A 45 -4.62 1.23 -19.13
CA HIS A 45 -3.72 2.24 -18.57
C HIS A 45 -2.42 1.59 -18.05
N LYS A 46 -1.30 2.31 -18.13
CA LYS A 46 0.00 1.82 -17.64
C LYS A 46 0.15 1.93 -16.12
N SER A 47 -0.64 2.78 -15.45
CA SER A 47 -0.59 2.90 -13.99
C SER A 47 -1.15 1.64 -13.33
N LYS A 48 -0.55 1.25 -12.22
CA LYS A 48 -1.10 0.24 -11.32
C LYS A 48 -2.04 0.96 -10.36
N LYS A 49 -3.30 0.55 -10.31
CA LYS A 49 -4.23 0.94 -9.25
C LYS A 49 -4.54 -0.27 -8.40
N TYR A 50 -4.77 -0.05 -7.11
CA TYR A 50 -5.10 -1.11 -6.18
C TYR A 50 -6.56 -1.05 -5.72
N HIS A 51 -7.16 -2.23 -5.61
CA HIS A 51 -8.40 -2.47 -4.90
C HIS A 51 -8.06 -3.01 -3.51
N SER A 52 -8.67 -2.46 -2.47
CA SER A 52 -8.40 -2.83 -1.09
C SER A 52 -9.67 -3.20 -0.34
N ILE A 53 -9.61 -4.34 0.35
CA ILE A 53 -10.63 -4.75 1.31
C ILE A 53 -9.98 -4.75 2.69
N ILE A 54 -10.51 -3.94 3.60
CA ILE A 54 -10.05 -3.83 4.99
C ILE A 54 -11.16 -4.37 5.88
N LYS A 55 -10.83 -5.31 6.77
CA LYS A 55 -11.73 -5.83 7.80
C LYS A 55 -11.17 -5.51 9.17
N CYS A 56 -12.03 -5.12 10.11
CA CYS A 56 -11.63 -4.82 11.47
C CYS A 56 -12.64 -5.45 12.44
N SER A 57 -12.14 -6.03 13.52
CA SER A 57 -12.95 -6.63 14.61
C SER A 57 -12.98 -5.77 15.87
N ASP A 58 -12.61 -4.49 15.79
CA ASP A 58 -12.57 -3.59 16.93
C ASP A 58 -13.97 -2.99 17.24
N THR A 59 -14.18 -2.68 18.51
CA THR A 59 -15.35 -1.96 19.03
C THR A 59 -15.42 -0.51 18.57
N THR A 60 -14.28 0.08 18.20
CA THR A 60 -14.24 1.43 17.62
C THR A 60 -14.86 1.41 16.23
N THR A 61 -16.15 1.76 16.16
CA THR A 61 -16.87 1.80 14.90
C THR A 61 -16.44 3.01 14.07
N LEU A 62 -16.34 2.84 12.76
CA LEU A 62 -16.21 3.95 11.80
C LEU A 62 -17.45 4.88 11.80
N ALA A 63 -18.54 4.46 12.45
CA ALA A 63 -19.85 5.08 12.40
C ALA A 63 -20.19 5.83 13.69
N SER A 64 -19.40 6.82 14.07
CA SER A 64 -19.95 7.94 14.85
C SER A 64 -20.45 9.00 13.86
N ALA A 65 -21.77 9.01 13.61
CA ALA A 65 -22.51 10.06 12.90
C ALA A 65 -22.07 10.41 11.45
N GLY A 66 -22.23 9.49 10.51
CA GLY A 66 -22.32 9.85 9.07
C GLY A 66 -21.05 10.41 8.42
N VAL A 67 -19.89 10.15 9.00
CA VAL A 67 -18.60 10.72 8.58
C VAL A 67 -18.08 10.15 7.26
N PHE A 68 -18.44 8.91 6.92
CA PHE A 68 -18.02 8.26 5.67
C PHE A 68 -19.20 7.68 4.90
N GLY A 69 -19.30 8.07 3.64
CA GLY A 69 -20.23 7.57 2.64
C GLY A 69 -19.52 6.95 1.44
N ARG A 70 -20.28 6.17 0.66
CA ARG A 70 -19.78 5.68 -0.63
C ARG A 70 -19.44 6.86 -1.53
N GLY A 71 -18.29 6.79 -2.20
CA GLY A 71 -17.77 7.86 -3.04
C GLY A 71 -16.82 8.81 -2.33
N ASP A 72 -16.75 8.78 -1.00
CA ASP A 72 -15.79 9.62 -0.27
C ASP A 72 -14.36 9.17 -0.52
N THR A 73 -13.43 10.12 -0.41
CA THR A 73 -11.99 9.89 -0.59
C THR A 73 -11.29 9.89 0.76
N LEU A 74 -10.48 8.85 0.97
CA LEU A 74 -9.68 8.63 2.17
C LEU A 74 -8.22 8.51 1.81
N ARG A 75 -7.35 8.89 2.73
CA ARG A 75 -5.92 8.56 2.68
C ARG A 75 -5.65 7.43 3.67
N VAL A 76 -5.15 6.31 3.15
CA VAL A 76 -5.01 5.05 3.88
C VAL A 76 -3.53 4.66 3.97
N GLY A 77 -3.04 4.52 5.20
CA GLY A 77 -1.73 3.94 5.51
C GLY A 77 -1.89 2.42 5.56
N CYS A 78 -1.68 1.77 4.41
CA CYS A 78 -2.00 0.35 4.23
C CYS A 78 -1.23 -0.53 5.23
N LEU A 79 -1.85 -1.60 5.72
CA LEU A 79 -1.22 -2.66 6.51
C LEU A 79 -0.30 -3.54 5.65
N GLN A 80 -0.77 -3.90 4.45
CA GLN A 80 -0.03 -4.76 3.54
C GLN A 80 1.18 -4.02 2.96
N ARG A 81 2.35 -4.68 2.97
CA ARG A 81 3.57 -4.12 2.40
C ARG A 81 3.62 -4.35 0.89
N LEU A 82 4.13 -3.35 0.18
CA LEU A 82 4.54 -3.49 -1.22
C LEU A 82 6.03 -3.80 -1.29
N TRP A 83 6.40 -4.48 -2.37
CA TRP A 83 7.77 -4.81 -2.70
C TRP A 83 8.17 -4.10 -3.98
N GLN A 84 9.33 -3.45 -3.96
CA GLN A 84 9.91 -2.80 -5.10
C GLN A 84 11.34 -3.26 -5.27
N LYS A 85 11.67 -3.68 -6.50
CA LYS A 85 13.05 -3.95 -6.88
C LYS A 85 13.77 -2.62 -7.09
N THR A 86 14.98 -2.51 -6.56
CA THR A 86 15.82 -1.33 -6.74
C THR A 86 17.26 -1.72 -7.06
N THR A 87 17.99 -0.77 -7.61
CA THR A 87 19.44 -0.83 -7.84
C THR A 87 20.10 0.21 -6.94
N GLY A 88 21.27 -0.10 -6.37
CA GLY A 88 21.91 0.73 -5.34
C GLY A 88 21.99 2.24 -5.64
N GLY A 89 22.04 3.02 -4.56
CA GLY A 89 22.03 4.49 -4.57
C GLY A 89 20.74 5.07 -3.97
N ILE A 90 20.29 6.20 -4.53
CA ILE A 90 19.02 6.83 -4.18
C ILE A 90 17.88 6.11 -4.91
N VAL A 91 16.90 5.68 -4.14
CA VAL A 91 15.76 4.89 -4.58
C VAL A 91 14.49 5.70 -4.36
N HIS A 92 13.77 5.97 -5.45
CA HIS A 92 12.44 6.56 -5.39
C HIS A 92 11.40 5.44 -5.30
N LEU A 93 10.59 5.48 -4.25
CA LEU A 93 9.53 4.51 -4.00
C LEU A 93 8.34 4.76 -4.95
N GLU A 94 7.69 3.70 -5.42
CA GLU A 94 6.49 3.79 -6.28
C GLU A 94 5.32 4.51 -5.58
N ARG A 95 5.33 4.55 -4.23
CA ARG A 95 4.36 5.24 -3.38
C ARG A 95 5.05 5.78 -2.14
N LYS A 96 4.46 6.83 -1.54
CA LYS A 96 4.84 7.32 -0.21
C LYS A 96 4.81 6.19 0.81
N ALA A 97 5.87 6.01 1.57
CA ALA A 97 5.91 5.04 2.65
C ALA A 97 5.27 5.61 3.93
N VAL A 98 4.60 4.75 4.68
CA VAL A 98 4.25 5.03 6.08
C VAL A 98 5.54 5.08 6.89
N GLU A 99 5.65 6.07 7.77
CA GLU A 99 6.83 6.26 8.61
C GLU A 99 7.20 4.98 9.38
N GLY A 100 8.50 4.68 9.44
CA GLY A 100 9.02 3.48 10.12
C GLY A 100 8.67 2.14 9.46
N SER A 101 8.00 2.11 8.31
CA SER A 101 7.58 0.86 7.66
C SER A 101 8.58 0.27 6.68
N ILE A 102 9.60 1.03 6.30
CA ILE A 102 10.57 0.68 5.26
C ILE A 102 11.55 -0.37 5.79
N ALA A 103 11.85 -1.38 4.98
CA ALA A 103 13.01 -2.23 5.14
C ALA A 103 13.62 -2.58 3.79
N VAL A 104 14.94 -2.75 3.75
CA VAL A 104 15.70 -3.06 2.53
C VAL A 104 16.44 -4.37 2.74
N ILE A 105 16.38 -5.25 1.75
CA ILE A 105 17.09 -6.53 1.75
C ILE A 105 17.88 -6.73 0.46
N ASP A 106 18.94 -7.53 0.53
CA ASP A 106 19.69 -8.01 -0.63
C ASP A 106 19.04 -9.25 -1.28
N GLN A 107 19.71 -9.83 -2.29
CA GLN A 107 19.24 -11.04 -2.96
C GLN A 107 19.27 -12.28 -2.05
N GLN A 108 20.09 -12.26 -1.00
CA GLN A 108 20.27 -13.30 -0.01
C GLN A 108 19.33 -13.11 1.20
N GLN A 109 18.42 -12.13 1.16
CA GLN A 109 17.48 -11.76 2.21
C GLN A 109 18.12 -11.17 3.48
N ASN A 110 19.38 -10.72 3.41
CA ASN A 110 20.00 -10.01 4.52
C ASN A 110 19.52 -8.56 4.54
N ALA A 111 19.30 -8.03 5.75
CA ALA A 111 18.91 -6.64 5.93
C ALA A 111 20.08 -5.72 5.56
N ILE A 112 19.80 -4.69 4.75
CA ILE A 112 20.76 -3.69 4.31
C ILE A 112 20.44 -2.36 5.00
N PRO A 113 21.44 -1.67 5.58
CA PRO A 113 21.21 -0.37 6.18
C PRO A 113 20.84 0.66 5.10
N PHE A 114 19.92 1.55 5.45
CA PHE A 114 19.45 2.61 4.57
C PHE A 114 19.23 3.89 5.37
N ARG A 115 19.23 5.02 4.66
CA ARG A 115 18.87 6.33 5.20
C ARG A 115 17.63 6.84 4.50
N VAL A 116 16.62 7.22 5.27
CA VAL A 116 15.43 7.87 4.72
C VAL A 116 15.78 9.33 4.42
N ILE A 117 15.62 9.75 3.16
CA ILE A 117 15.77 11.15 2.77
C ILE A 117 14.43 11.87 2.97
N ASN A 118 13.36 11.25 2.48
CA ASN A 118 11.97 11.68 2.64
C ASN A 118 11.02 10.47 2.51
N ASP A 119 9.71 10.69 2.65
CA ASP A 119 8.69 9.63 2.59
C ASP A 119 8.64 8.86 1.25
N GLU A 120 9.27 9.36 0.19
CA GLU A 120 9.27 8.79 -1.15
C GLU A 120 10.66 8.33 -1.61
N SER A 121 11.71 8.62 -0.84
CA SER A 121 13.09 8.45 -1.30
C SER A 121 13.98 7.97 -0.16
N ILE A 122 14.70 6.89 -0.43
CA ILE A 122 15.68 6.33 0.48
C ILE A 122 17.03 6.22 -0.20
N GLU A 123 18.09 6.26 0.59
CA GLU A 123 19.45 5.98 0.16
C GLU A 123 19.89 4.66 0.76
N VAL A 124 20.25 3.70 -0.09
CA VAL A 124 20.77 2.41 0.34
C VAL A 124 22.25 2.55 0.63
N ILE A 125 22.66 2.28 1.88
CA ILE A 125 24.05 2.35 2.32
C ILE A 125 24.67 0.96 2.18
N SER A 126 25.36 0.69 1.07
CA SER A 126 26.17 -0.53 0.98
C SER A 126 27.53 -0.31 1.66
N SER A 127 27.99 -1.29 2.44
CA SER A 127 29.29 -1.26 3.10
C SER A 127 30.48 -1.36 2.13
N SER A 128 30.25 -1.80 0.89
CA SER A 128 31.24 -1.73 -0.21
C SER A 128 30.93 -0.54 -1.12
N GLN A 129 31.61 0.59 -0.90
CA GLN A 129 31.62 1.72 -1.85
C GLN A 129 32.17 1.34 -3.25
N ALA A 130 32.88 0.20 -3.35
CA ALA A 130 33.39 -0.34 -4.61
C ALA A 130 32.28 -0.84 -5.56
N ASP A 131 31.13 -1.29 -5.03
CA ASP A 131 30.05 -1.90 -5.85
C ASP A 131 29.01 -0.88 -6.33
N LEU A 132 28.96 0.32 -5.74
CA LEU A 132 28.06 1.41 -6.16
C LEU A 132 28.54 2.13 -7.43
N ASN A 133 29.87 2.17 -7.64
CA ASN A 133 30.53 2.85 -8.75
C ASN A 133 31.04 1.90 -9.85
N ALA A 134 30.88 0.58 -9.67
CA ALA A 134 31.27 -0.39 -10.67
C ALA A 134 30.30 -0.37 -11.87
N THR A 135 30.85 -0.13 -13.06
CA THR A 135 30.14 -0.22 -14.36
C THR A 135 29.57 -1.63 -14.64
N SER A 136 30.00 -2.62 -13.87
CA SER A 136 29.53 -4.00 -13.92
C SER A 136 28.38 -4.21 -12.92
N ALA A 137 27.16 -4.27 -13.45
CA ALA A 137 25.92 -4.71 -12.79
C ALA A 137 25.75 -4.27 -11.32
N LYS A 138 25.15 -3.09 -11.11
CA LYS A 138 24.74 -2.62 -9.78
C LYS A 138 23.99 -3.73 -9.02
N PRO A 139 24.32 -3.98 -7.74
CA PRO A 139 23.63 -4.99 -6.96
C PRO A 139 22.13 -4.67 -6.90
N ASN A 140 21.31 -5.72 -7.09
CA ASN A 140 19.86 -5.63 -6.96
C ASN A 140 19.48 -5.74 -5.49
N PHE A 141 18.70 -4.77 -5.00
CA PHE A 141 18.10 -4.80 -3.68
C PHE A 141 16.58 -4.82 -3.80
N PHE A 142 15.91 -5.17 -2.72
CA PHE A 142 14.47 -5.12 -2.63
C PHE A 142 14.06 -4.25 -1.44
N CYS A 143 13.21 -3.27 -1.70
CA CYS A 143 12.61 -2.43 -0.69
C CYS A 143 11.20 -2.95 -0.40
N CYS A 144 10.89 -3.17 0.87
CA CYS A 144 9.53 -3.39 1.32
C CYS A 144 9.07 -2.22 2.19
N PHE A 145 7.83 -1.78 2.01
CA PHE A 145 7.28 -0.65 2.75
C PHE A 145 5.75 -0.73 2.75
N ARG A 146 5.12 -0.09 3.74
CA ARG A 146 3.67 0.09 3.76
C ARG A 146 3.33 1.36 2.98
N PRO A 147 2.52 1.31 1.91
CA PRO A 147 2.22 2.50 1.14
C PRO A 147 1.11 3.35 1.78
N TRP A 148 1.25 4.66 1.67
CA TRP A 148 0.14 5.60 1.71
C TRP A 148 -0.57 5.57 0.36
N MET A 149 -1.89 5.44 0.40
CA MET A 149 -2.73 5.43 -0.81
C MET A 149 -3.94 6.33 -0.63
N THR A 150 -4.26 7.10 -1.67
CA THR A 150 -5.51 7.83 -1.75
C THR A 150 -6.54 6.92 -2.39
N MET A 151 -7.61 6.60 -1.66
CA MET A 151 -8.62 5.64 -2.08
C MET A 151 -10.02 6.19 -1.95
N LYS A 152 -10.90 5.79 -2.85
CA LYS A 152 -12.33 6.08 -2.81
C LYS A 152 -13.08 4.91 -2.18
N ILE A 153 -14.06 5.21 -1.33
CA ILE A 153 -14.94 4.22 -0.73
C ILE A 153 -15.92 3.69 -1.78
N LEU A 154 -15.88 2.38 -2.03
CA LEU A 154 -16.85 1.68 -2.85
C LEU A 154 -18.01 1.15 -2.01
N ASP A 155 -17.70 0.52 -0.87
CA ASP A 155 -18.68 -0.05 0.03
C ASP A 155 -18.24 -0.06 1.50
N ILE A 156 -19.20 -0.04 2.40
CA ILE A 156 -19.01 -0.10 3.86
C ILE A 156 -20.00 -1.12 4.42
N LYS A 157 -19.51 -2.10 5.18
CA LYS A 157 -20.33 -3.11 5.85
C LYS A 157 -20.05 -3.09 7.34
N PHE A 158 -21.09 -3.26 8.14
CA PHE A 158 -21.00 -3.41 9.59
C PHE A 158 -21.50 -4.80 9.97
N PHE A 159 -20.79 -5.42 10.91
CA PHE A 159 -21.13 -6.73 11.44
C PHE A 159 -21.30 -6.60 12.95
N ALA A 160 -22.37 -7.17 13.47
CA ALA A 160 -22.57 -7.33 14.90
C ALA A 160 -23.10 -8.75 15.14
N SER A 161 -22.44 -9.48 16.03
CA SER A 161 -22.92 -10.75 16.54
C SER A 161 -23.57 -10.49 17.89
N GLU A 162 -24.91 -10.50 17.90
CA GLU A 162 -25.72 -10.26 19.10
C GLU A 162 -25.42 -11.27 20.23
N TRP A 163 -25.06 -12.50 19.87
CA TRP A 163 -24.81 -13.58 20.82
C TRP A 163 -23.36 -13.68 21.30
N ASN A 164 -22.39 -13.19 20.50
CA ASN A 164 -20.96 -13.27 20.82
C ASN A 164 -20.36 -11.93 21.24
N PHE A 165 -21.16 -10.86 21.34
CA PHE A 165 -20.70 -9.50 21.64
C PHE A 165 -19.52 -9.04 20.77
N LYS A 166 -19.47 -9.50 19.52
CA LYS A 166 -18.45 -9.11 18.54
C LYS A 166 -19.04 -8.11 17.57
N SER A 167 -18.44 -6.93 17.47
CA SER A 167 -18.70 -5.97 16.41
C SER A 167 -17.50 -5.87 15.48
N GLY A 168 -17.74 -5.39 14.27
CA GLY A 168 -16.69 -5.17 13.30
C GLY A 168 -17.21 -4.43 12.08
N TRP A 169 -16.28 -4.05 11.22
CA TRP A 169 -16.59 -3.35 9.99
C TRP A 169 -15.70 -3.85 8.85
N GLN A 170 -16.17 -3.64 7.63
CA GLN A 170 -15.40 -3.84 6.42
C GLN A 170 -15.52 -2.61 5.51
N LEU A 171 -14.38 -2.17 5.00
CA LEU A 171 -14.27 -1.14 3.96
C LEU A 171 -13.79 -1.77 2.67
N GLU A 172 -14.48 -1.45 1.58
CA GLU A 172 -14.07 -1.77 0.22
C GLU A 172 -13.69 -0.46 -0.48
N LEU A 173 -12.46 -0.41 -0.98
CA LEU A 173 -11.79 0.80 -1.43
C LEU A 173 -11.14 0.59 -2.80
N GLU A 174 -11.05 1.66 -3.59
CA GLU A 174 -10.33 1.67 -4.87
C GLU A 174 -9.40 2.89 -4.95
N GLU A 175 -8.14 2.68 -5.34
CA GLU A 175 -7.17 3.75 -5.55
C GLU A 175 -7.59 4.69 -6.70
N ILE A 176 -7.56 6.00 -6.43
CA ILE A 176 -7.93 7.03 -7.41
C ILE A 176 -6.73 7.63 -8.13
#